data_AF-A0A3D2F941-F1
#
_entry.id   AF-A0A3D2F941-F1
#
_cell.length_a   1.000
_cell.length_b   1.000
_cell.length_c   1.000
_cell.angle_alpha   90.00
_cell.angle_beta   90.00
_cell.angle_gamma   90.00
#
_symmetry.space_group_name_H-M   'P 1'
#
loop_
_entity.id
_entity.type
_entity.pdbx_description
1 polymer ?
#
loop_
_entity_poly.entity_id
_entity_poly.type
_entity_poly.pdbx_seq_one_letter_code
_entity_poly.pdbx_strand_id
1 'polypeptide(L)'
;MPQFLDAQASDFEAAFTTLLNAKREDSPDVDAIVAGIIADVRARGDEAVLELTEKFDRIKLTPDTMRVTAAEVEEAASQVAPDVRAALELAATRITAYHSRQMPEDAEWTDEAGATL
;
A
#
# COMPACT_ATOMS: atom_id res chain seq x y z
N MET A 1 26.22 -1.68 -0.93
CA MET A 1 27.27 -1.96 0.09
C MET A 1 26.86 -1.28 1.39
N PRO A 2 27.02 -1.92 2.56
CA PRO A 2 26.68 -1.29 3.83
C PRO A 2 27.54 -0.03 4.06
N GLN A 3 26.92 1.06 4.48
CA GLN A 3 27.61 2.27 4.94
C GLN A 3 27.77 2.16 6.47
N PHE A 4 28.98 2.35 6.97
CA PHE A 4 29.28 2.37 8.40
C PHE A 4 29.63 3.81 8.79
N LEU A 5 28.94 4.34 9.80
CA LEU A 5 29.17 5.67 10.35
C LEU A 5 29.54 5.52 11.82
N ASP A 6 30.51 6.31 12.28
CA ASP A 6 30.90 6.41 13.68
C ASP A 6 30.45 7.77 14.23
N ALA A 7 29.59 7.77 15.25
CA ALA A 7 29.05 8.98 15.87
C ALA A 7 30.12 9.84 16.57
N GLN A 8 31.31 9.30 16.81
CA GLN A 8 32.44 10.01 17.41
C GLN A 8 33.40 10.60 16.37
N ALA A 9 33.26 10.21 15.11
CA ALA A 9 34.11 10.73 14.05
C ALA A 9 33.80 12.21 13.78
N SER A 10 34.85 13.00 13.53
CA SER A 10 34.72 14.44 13.27
C SER A 10 33.92 14.76 12.00
N ASP A 11 33.79 13.81 11.09
CA ASP A 11 33.03 13.89 9.85
C ASP A 11 31.64 13.23 9.93
N PHE A 12 31.22 12.75 11.12
CA PHE A 12 29.96 12.05 11.32
C PHE A 12 28.76 12.83 10.77
N GLU A 13 28.62 14.11 11.13
CA GLU A 13 27.47 14.92 10.74
C GLU A 13 27.35 15.05 9.21
N ALA A 14 28.48 15.18 8.52
CA ALA A 14 28.53 15.27 7.07
C ALA A 14 28.21 13.92 6.40
N ALA A 15 28.78 12.83 6.93
CA ALA A 15 28.50 11.47 6.45
C ALA A 15 27.03 11.08 6.72
N PHE A 16 26.48 11.45 7.87
CA PHE A 16 25.10 11.20 8.27
C PHE A 16 24.12 11.99 7.42
N THR A 17 24.38 13.28 7.20
CA THR A 17 23.61 14.12 6.28
C THR A 17 23.64 13.54 4.86
N THR A 18 24.80 13.05 4.41
CA THR A 18 24.93 12.40 3.10
C THR A 18 24.08 11.14 3.02
N LEU A 19 24.11 10.28 4.04
CA LEU A 19 23.28 9.06 4.10
C LEU A 19 21.79 9.39 4.09
N LEU A 20 21.35 10.37 4.89
CA LEU A 20 19.95 10.80 4.94
C LEU A 20 19.48 11.36 3.59
N ASN A 21 20.36 12.05 2.87
CA ASN A 21 20.06 12.64 1.56
C ASN A 21 20.35 11.70 0.38
N ALA A 22 20.97 10.54 0.59
CA ALA A 22 21.34 9.59 -0.46
C ALA A 22 20.12 8.96 -1.15
N LYS A 23 18.91 9.17 -0.63
CA LYS A 23 17.66 8.70 -1.23
C LYS A 23 16.66 9.82 -1.45
N ARG A 24 16.75 10.42 -2.63
CA ARG A 24 15.62 10.84 -3.47
C ARG A 24 16.08 10.73 -4.92
N GLU A 25 16.06 9.52 -5.46
CA GLU A 25 16.09 9.35 -6.91
C GLU A 25 14.70 9.74 -7.42
N ASP A 26 14.49 11.04 -7.63
CA ASP A 26 13.47 11.49 -8.57
C ASP A 26 14.02 11.09 -9.95
N SER A 27 13.36 10.13 -10.60
CA SER A 27 13.64 9.79 -11.99
C SER A 27 12.57 10.49 -12.83
N PRO A 28 12.83 11.68 -13.40
CA PRO A 28 11.82 12.44 -14.13
C PRO A 28 11.17 11.63 -15.26
N ASP A 29 11.93 10.68 -15.81
CA ASP A 29 11.48 9.76 -16.84
C ASP A 29 10.37 8.82 -16.33
N VAL A 30 10.43 8.38 -15.07
CA VAL A 30 9.40 7.52 -14.46
C VAL A 30 8.15 8.36 -14.16
N ASP A 31 8.31 9.58 -13.65
CA ASP A 31 7.19 10.47 -13.34
C ASP A 31 6.36 10.77 -14.60
N ALA A 32 7.02 11.09 -15.71
CA ALA A 32 6.35 11.33 -16.99
C ALA A 32 5.59 10.09 -17.50
N ILE A 33 6.18 8.89 -17.34
CA ILE A 33 5.54 7.63 -17.73
C ILE A 33 4.29 7.36 -16.87
N VAL A 34 4.39 7.49 -15.54
CA VAL A 34 3.28 7.25 -14.63
C VAL A 34 2.16 8.27 -14.84
N ALA A 35 2.51 9.55 -15.05
CA ALA A 35 1.52 10.58 -15.39
C ALA A 35 0.77 10.24 -16.69
N GLY A 36 1.50 9.72 -17.70
CA GLY A 36 0.90 9.21 -18.94
C GLY A 36 -0.06 8.05 -18.71
N ILE A 37 0.32 7.06 -17.90
CA ILE A 37 -0.54 5.92 -17.54
C ILE A 37 -1.83 6.40 -16.85
N ILE A 38 -1.71 7.29 -15.86
CA ILE A 38 -2.87 7.83 -15.13
C ILE A 38 -3.80 8.60 -16.08
N ALA A 39 -3.25 9.43 -16.96
CA ALA A 39 -4.04 10.19 -17.94
C ALA A 39 -4.79 9.26 -18.89
N ASP A 40 -4.13 8.19 -19.34
CA ASP A 40 -4.70 7.21 -20.26
C ASP A 40 -5.83 6.39 -19.61
N VAL A 41 -5.62 5.91 -18.38
CA VAL A 41 -6.66 5.21 -17.60
C VAL A 41 -7.85 6.13 -17.31
N ARG A 42 -7.63 7.42 -17.02
CA ARG A 42 -8.73 8.39 -16.87
C ARG A 42 -9.53 8.60 -18.15
N ALA A 43 -8.88 8.55 -19.31
CA ALA A 43 -9.51 8.79 -20.60
C ALA A 43 -10.25 7.55 -21.14
N ARG A 44 -9.68 6.35 -20.98
CA ARG A 44 -10.16 5.10 -21.61
C ARG A 44 -10.67 4.05 -20.62
N GLY A 45 -10.46 4.22 -19.31
CA GLY A 45 -10.92 3.28 -18.29
C GLY A 45 -10.33 1.89 -18.46
N ASP A 46 -11.18 0.86 -18.39
CA ASP A 46 -10.80 -0.55 -18.41
C ASP A 46 -9.99 -0.94 -19.66
N GLU A 47 -10.23 -0.33 -20.81
CA GLU A 47 -9.46 -0.61 -22.04
C GLU A 47 -7.96 -0.35 -21.81
N ALA A 48 -7.62 0.80 -21.23
CA ALA A 48 -6.23 1.13 -20.90
C ALA A 48 -5.67 0.19 -19.83
N VAL A 49 -6.47 -0.17 -18.81
CA VAL A 49 -6.04 -1.10 -17.76
C VAL A 49 -5.68 -2.47 -18.36
N LEU A 50 -6.55 -3.02 -19.21
CA LEU A 50 -6.33 -4.33 -19.83
C LEU A 50 -5.09 -4.35 -20.72
N GLU A 51 -4.88 -3.30 -21.53
CA GLU A 51 -3.68 -3.17 -22.36
C GLU A 51 -2.40 -3.06 -21.52
N LEU A 52 -2.43 -2.30 -20.43
CA LEU A 52 -1.29 -2.13 -19.54
C LEU A 52 -0.98 -3.42 -18.77
N THR A 53 -2.00 -4.16 -18.34
CA THR A 53 -1.84 -5.49 -17.72
C THR A 53 -1.22 -6.49 -18.70
N GLU A 54 -1.67 -6.54 -19.95
CA GLU A 54 -1.04 -7.41 -20.96
C GLU A 54 0.41 -7.01 -21.24
N LYS A 55 0.70 -5.70 -21.26
CA LYS A 55 2.06 -5.17 -21.49
C LYS A 55 3.02 -5.48 -20.35
N PHE A 56 2.65 -5.20 -19.12
CA PHE A 56 3.54 -5.25 -17.96
C PHE A 56 3.52 -6.60 -17.25
N ASP A 57 2.33 -7.18 -17.07
CA ASP A 57 2.15 -8.42 -16.31
C ASP A 57 2.14 -9.66 -17.22
N ARG A 58 2.05 -9.45 -18.54
CA ARG A 58 1.98 -10.51 -19.56
C ARG A 58 0.76 -11.42 -19.40
N ILE A 59 -0.32 -10.87 -18.86
CA ILE A 59 -1.59 -11.57 -18.65
C ILE A 59 -2.64 -10.89 -19.52
N LYS A 60 -3.37 -11.69 -20.29
CA LYS A 60 -4.51 -11.20 -21.08
C LYS A 60 -5.79 -11.42 -20.28
N LEU A 61 -6.46 -10.32 -19.93
CA LEU A 61 -7.74 -10.31 -19.22
C LEU A 61 -8.85 -9.74 -20.11
N THR A 62 -10.09 -9.95 -19.70
CA THR A 62 -11.26 -9.23 -20.21
C THR A 62 -11.91 -8.45 -19.05
N PRO A 63 -12.84 -7.51 -19.34
CA PRO A 63 -13.57 -6.82 -18.28
C PRO A 63 -14.21 -7.77 -17.26
N ASP A 64 -14.72 -8.92 -17.74
CA ASP A 64 -15.39 -9.92 -16.90
C ASP A 64 -14.41 -10.74 -16.03
N THR A 65 -13.15 -10.89 -16.47
CA THR A 65 -12.13 -11.71 -15.76
C THR A 65 -11.14 -10.88 -14.94
N MET A 66 -11.22 -9.55 -15.00
CA MET A 66 -10.32 -8.68 -14.25
C MET A 66 -10.55 -8.77 -12.73
N ARG A 67 -11.78 -9.06 -12.32
CA ARG A 67 -12.14 -9.23 -10.91
C ARG A 67 -11.96 -10.68 -10.47
N VAL A 68 -11.12 -10.91 -9.47
CA VAL A 68 -11.05 -12.22 -8.78
C VAL A 68 -12.39 -12.51 -8.11
N THR A 69 -12.96 -13.67 -8.42
CA THR A 69 -14.26 -14.11 -7.93
C THR A 69 -14.17 -14.65 -6.49
N ALA A 70 -15.29 -14.63 -5.77
CA ALA A 70 -15.35 -15.22 -4.43
C ALA A 70 -15.02 -16.72 -4.43
N ALA A 71 -15.38 -17.43 -5.51
CA ALA A 71 -15.08 -18.85 -5.67
C ALA A 71 -13.57 -19.10 -5.82
N GLU A 72 -12.86 -18.27 -6.61
CA GLU A 72 -11.40 -18.36 -6.74
C GLU A 72 -10.69 -18.06 -5.42
N VAL A 73 -11.20 -17.10 -4.63
CA VAL A 73 -10.67 -16.81 -3.30
C VAL A 73 -10.84 -18.00 -2.36
N GLU A 74 -12.03 -18.60 -2.31
CA GLU A 74 -12.30 -19.76 -1.46
C GLU A 74 -11.46 -20.97 -1.86
N GLU A 75 -11.37 -21.25 -3.17
CA GLU A 75 -10.54 -22.32 -3.70
C GLU A 75 -9.07 -22.12 -3.31
N ALA A 76 -8.52 -20.92 -3.53
CA ALA A 76 -7.15 -20.60 -3.15
C ALA A 76 -6.92 -20.70 -1.63
N ALA A 77 -7.90 -20.26 -0.82
CA ALA A 77 -7.84 -20.35 0.64
C ALA A 77 -7.84 -21.81 1.12
N SER A 78 -8.58 -22.70 0.44
CA SER A 78 -8.65 -24.13 0.77
C SER A 78 -7.32 -24.87 0.54
N GLN A 79 -6.46 -24.34 -0.33
CA GLN A 79 -5.16 -24.92 -0.67
C GLN A 79 -4.06 -24.54 0.33
N VAL A 80 -4.33 -23.64 1.28
CA VAL A 80 -3.36 -23.18 2.28
C VAL A 80 -3.15 -24.26 3.35
N ALA A 81 -1.89 -24.55 3.66
CA ALA A 81 -1.53 -25.51 4.70
C ALA A 81 -2.12 -25.10 6.08
N PRO A 82 -2.62 -26.05 6.90
CA PRO A 82 -3.34 -25.73 8.13
C PRO A 82 -2.55 -24.86 9.13
N ASP A 83 -1.24 -25.06 9.22
CA ASP A 83 -0.34 -24.30 10.10
C ASP A 83 -0.16 -22.85 9.62
N VAL A 84 -0.02 -22.64 8.31
CA VAL A 84 0.02 -21.30 7.69
C VAL A 84 -1.31 -20.59 7.88
N ARG A 85 -2.44 -21.29 7.67
CA ARG A 85 -3.79 -20.73 7.89
C ARG A 85 -3.96 -20.28 9.34
N ALA A 86 -3.59 -21.12 10.31
CA ALA A 86 -3.65 -20.77 11.72
C ALA A 86 -2.78 -19.56 12.08
N ALA A 87 -1.58 -19.45 11.50
CA ALA A 87 -0.71 -18.30 11.71
C ALA A 87 -1.30 -16.99 11.16
N LEU A 88 -1.91 -17.03 9.97
CA LEU A 88 -2.59 -15.88 9.37
C LEU A 88 -3.84 -15.47 10.17
N GLU A 89 -4.64 -16.42 10.63
CA GLU A 89 -5.82 -16.17 11.47
C GLU A 89 -5.44 -15.53 12.81
N LEU A 90 -4.35 -16.01 13.45
CA LEU A 90 -3.84 -15.41 14.67
C LEU A 90 -3.37 -13.97 14.45
N ALA A 91 -2.64 -13.72 13.34
CA ALA A 91 -2.19 -12.37 12.99
C ALA A 91 -3.38 -11.43 12.75
N ALA A 92 -4.35 -11.85 11.92
CA ALA A 92 -5.57 -11.09 11.65
C ALA A 92 -6.34 -10.78 12.93
N THR A 93 -6.52 -11.77 13.82
CA THR A 93 -7.22 -11.58 15.10
C THR A 93 -6.54 -10.52 15.96
N ARG A 94 -5.20 -10.55 16.07
CA ARG A 94 -4.44 -9.59 16.88
C ARG A 94 -4.46 -8.19 16.28
N ILE A 95 -4.33 -8.08 14.96
CA ILE A 95 -4.40 -6.80 14.23
C ILE A 95 -5.78 -6.17 14.43
N THR A 96 -6.86 -6.93 14.22
CA THR A 96 -8.23 -6.46 14.42
C THR A 96 -8.45 -6.04 15.86
N ALA A 97 -8.10 -6.87 16.85
CA ALA A 97 -8.29 -6.55 18.26
C ALA A 97 -7.59 -5.25 18.70
N TYR A 98 -6.44 -4.94 18.11
CA TYR A 98 -5.74 -3.68 18.36
C TYR A 98 -6.44 -2.49 17.69
N HIS A 99 -6.72 -2.57 16.39
CA HIS A 99 -7.30 -1.45 15.63
C HIS A 99 -8.77 -1.17 16.00
N SER A 100 -9.53 -2.18 16.42
CA SER A 100 -10.89 -1.96 16.94
C SER A 100 -10.91 -1.05 18.17
N ARG A 101 -9.83 -1.00 18.95
CA ARG A 101 -9.71 -0.07 20.09
C ARG A 101 -9.28 1.35 19.68
N GLN A 102 -8.80 1.52 18.45
CA GLN A 102 -8.43 2.81 17.89
C GLN A 102 -9.56 3.45 17.09
N MET A 103 -10.69 2.76 16.94
CA MET A 103 -11.84 3.29 16.24
C MET A 103 -12.34 4.53 17.01
N PRO A 104 -12.44 5.69 16.35
CA PRO A 104 -12.92 6.89 17.02
C PRO A 104 -14.37 6.67 17.46
N GLU A 105 -14.71 7.25 18.62
CA GLU A 105 -16.10 7.37 19.04
C GLU A 105 -16.67 8.68 18.51
N ASP A 106 -17.94 8.65 18.12
CA ASP A 106 -18.68 9.88 17.84
C ASP A 106 -18.72 10.72 19.12
N ALA A 107 -18.58 12.03 18.98
CA ALA A 107 -18.66 12.97 20.09
C ALA A 107 -19.83 13.92 19.84
N GLU A 108 -20.75 13.99 20.79
CA GLU A 108 -21.84 14.96 20.82
C GLU A 108 -21.99 15.47 22.25
N TRP A 109 -22.04 16.78 22.45
CA TRP A 109 -22.26 17.37 23.78
C TRP A 109 -23.01 18.69 23.71
N THR A 110 -23.63 19.08 24.82
CA THR A 110 -24.21 20.43 24.98
C THR A 110 -23.24 21.32 25.74
N ASP A 111 -22.98 22.52 25.21
CA ASP A 111 -22.11 23.51 25.85
C ASP A 111 -22.84 24.34 26.94
N GLU A 112 -22.12 25.26 27.59
CA GLU A 112 -22.67 26.13 28.64
C GLU A 112 -23.74 27.11 28.11
N ALA A 113 -23.77 27.38 26.80
CA ALA A 113 -24.75 28.24 26.15
C ALA A 113 -26.03 27.48 25.72
N GLY A 114 -26.04 26.14 25.86
CA GLY A 114 -27.15 25.28 25.48
C GLY A 114 -27.15 24.84 24.00
N ALA A 115 -26.04 25.04 23.28
CA ALA A 115 -25.88 24.55 21.91
C ALA A 115 -25.37 23.11 21.89
N THR A 116 -25.88 22.29 20.97
CA THR A 116 -25.37 20.92 20.70
C THR A 116 -24.24 20.99 19.67
N LEU A 117 -23.11 20.36 19.98
CA LEU A 117 -21.87 20.30 19.20
C LEU A 117 -21.48 18.87 18.90
#